data_AF-A0A8H5BRY2-F1
#
_entry.id   AF-A0A8H5BRY2-F1
#
_cell.length_a   1.000
_cell.length_b   1.000
_cell.length_c   1.000
_cell.angle_alpha   90.00
_cell.angle_beta   90.00
_cell.angle_gamma   90.00
#
_symmetry.space_group_name_H-M   'P 1'
#
loop_
_entity.id
_entity.type
_entity.pdbx_description
1 polymer ?
#
loop_
_entity_poly.entity_id
_entity_poly.type
_entity_poly.pdbx_seq_one_letter_code
_entity_poly.pdbx_strand_id
1 'polypeptide(L)'
;MHSRPSSRSSSTVSNHSTVHDERAPKASRTKSTTPPSAPAPTANATPRQRTARVFDHTPAAALARQIYLKVVGGGIFMVVLLIFTVLSIFWGSTWKIPAHKLPGWVVDFDNGDIGRTVTHALTSSASNSKIAWTVLPASAFPGGAAQVAGMVLEEKTWVAVVVNSGASARLAASLASPNASYDGADAVTVYAVEARNENGFRNIIRPSIQAALDALASSFARSTAQRIANGSNVAELLSASPQTVTAPLRYRIDNLAPFDVPVATAVTFVGLIYQLILSFFVVMLSDAARTASSFSSTLTTRSLVLLRLGTSFVGYFVVSLFYSLLSVAFQLDVSKKFGHSGFLVFWMLNYCSMLAGGLALEAMLTLLTSKFIAFFMLVWLITNLSVCVFPIEVMPHIFRYGYGAPFYNVSQAMRAVVFGTKNVVGLSFGILIVWIAISCITMPVFQWFVHQREAAASTSAQSTEAAAPQQTESEKRASHESDGEADHGETVLGSSGRVSSTV
;
A
#
# COMPACT_ATOMS: atom_id res chain seq x y z
N MET A 1 4.93 -54.17 15.17
CA MET A 1 4.03 -55.18 14.54
C MET A 1 3.36 -54.50 13.38
N HIS A 2 3.42 -54.86 12.10
CA HIS A 2 4.05 -55.91 11.28
C HIS A 2 4.20 -55.25 9.88
N SER A 3 5.37 -55.28 9.23
CA SER A 3 5.80 -56.29 8.25
C SER A 3 4.93 -56.37 6.97
N ARG A 4 5.47 -55.82 5.86
CA ARG A 4 5.60 -56.28 4.43
C ARG A 4 5.01 -57.68 4.03
N PRO A 5 5.06 -58.16 2.75
CA PRO A 5 4.93 -57.60 1.37
C PRO A 5 4.25 -58.57 0.32
N SER A 6 4.41 -58.27 -0.98
CA SER A 6 4.38 -59.18 -2.19
C SER A 6 2.99 -59.51 -2.80
N SER A 7 2.77 -59.74 -4.11
CA SER A 7 3.58 -60.41 -5.14
C SER A 7 3.00 -60.28 -6.58
N ARG A 8 3.88 -60.42 -7.62
CA ARG A 8 3.73 -61.14 -8.94
C ARG A 8 2.59 -60.73 -9.92
N SER A 9 2.66 -60.88 -11.26
CA SER A 9 3.56 -61.55 -12.22
C SER A 9 3.37 -61.01 -13.65
N SER A 10 4.38 -61.31 -14.48
CA SER A 10 4.59 -61.13 -15.93
C SER A 10 3.66 -61.87 -16.91
N SER A 11 3.54 -61.35 -18.14
CA SER A 11 3.39 -62.15 -19.37
C SER A 11 3.85 -61.38 -20.63
N THR A 12 4.67 -62.07 -21.44
CA THR A 12 5.32 -61.67 -22.70
C THR A 12 4.56 -62.23 -23.90
N VAL A 13 4.48 -61.52 -25.05
CA VAL A 13 4.38 -62.10 -26.40
C VAL A 13 5.08 -61.19 -27.43
N SER A 14 5.80 -61.80 -28.38
CA SER A 14 6.69 -61.24 -29.41
C SER A 14 6.16 -61.47 -30.85
N ASN A 15 6.96 -61.03 -31.85
CA ASN A 15 7.04 -61.40 -33.30
C ASN A 15 6.32 -60.46 -34.31
N HIS A 16 6.78 -60.14 -35.54
CA HIS A 16 8.05 -60.27 -36.31
C HIS A 16 7.85 -59.60 -37.70
N SER A 17 8.91 -59.03 -38.32
CA SER A 17 9.18 -58.80 -39.79
C SER A 17 8.24 -57.87 -40.62
N THR A 18 8.64 -57.12 -41.66
CA THR A 18 9.49 -57.44 -42.85
C THR A 18 10.09 -56.17 -43.51
N VAL A 19 11.15 -56.40 -44.30
CA VAL A 19 11.96 -55.50 -45.13
C VAL A 19 11.31 -55.25 -46.51
N HIS A 20 11.51 -54.06 -47.12
CA HIS A 20 11.71 -53.91 -48.57
C HIS A 20 12.45 -52.61 -48.94
N ASP A 21 13.51 -52.79 -49.75
CA ASP A 21 14.26 -51.83 -50.57
C ASP A 21 13.37 -51.14 -51.63
N GLU A 22 13.75 -49.94 -52.09
CA GLU A 22 14.18 -49.65 -53.49
C GLU A 22 13.99 -48.17 -53.95
N ARG A 23 15.08 -47.61 -54.51
CA ARG A 23 15.20 -46.56 -55.57
C ARG A 23 14.92 -45.05 -55.32
N ALA A 24 15.99 -44.27 -55.55
CA ALA A 24 15.96 -42.88 -56.01
C ALA A 24 15.68 -42.75 -57.52
N PRO A 25 15.28 -41.57 -58.03
CA PRO A 25 16.15 -40.89 -59.00
C PRO A 25 16.17 -39.33 -58.98
N LYS A 26 17.38 -38.81 -59.22
CA LYS A 26 17.84 -37.63 -59.99
C LYS A 26 17.07 -36.28 -60.01
N ALA A 27 17.71 -35.29 -59.37
CA ALA A 27 18.17 -33.98 -59.86
C ALA A 27 17.33 -33.15 -60.87
N SER A 28 16.94 -31.94 -60.42
CA SER A 28 16.93 -30.74 -61.26
C SER A 28 17.82 -29.65 -60.64
N ARG A 29 18.56 -28.99 -61.51
CA ARG A 29 19.68 -28.07 -61.26
C ARG A 29 19.16 -26.65 -61.34
N THR A 30 19.30 -25.86 -60.26
CA THR A 30 19.08 -24.40 -60.32
C THR A 30 20.21 -23.69 -59.57
N LYS A 31 20.57 -22.54 -60.14
CA LYS A 31 21.87 -21.88 -60.07
C LYS A 31 22.21 -21.30 -58.70
N SER A 32 23.50 -21.33 -58.43
CA SER A 32 24.26 -20.58 -57.43
C SER A 32 23.84 -19.10 -57.29
N THR A 33 23.52 -18.71 -56.07
CA THR A 33 23.80 -17.36 -55.54
C THR A 33 24.28 -17.52 -54.10
N THR A 34 25.58 -17.34 -53.90
CA THR A 34 26.23 -17.32 -52.60
C THR A 34 25.80 -16.04 -51.87
N PRO A 35 25.20 -16.10 -50.66
CA PRO A 35 25.10 -14.93 -49.81
C PRO A 35 26.51 -14.60 -49.28
N PRO A 36 26.87 -13.31 -49.09
CA PRO A 36 28.17 -12.95 -48.57
C PRO A 36 28.36 -13.57 -47.18
N SER A 37 29.54 -14.16 -46.96
CA SER A 37 29.98 -14.66 -45.66
C SER A 37 29.72 -13.60 -44.59
N ALA A 38 28.93 -13.96 -43.58
CA ALA A 38 28.81 -13.17 -42.37
C ALA A 38 30.23 -12.84 -41.85
N PRO A 39 30.52 -11.59 -41.45
CA PRO A 39 31.79 -11.30 -40.82
C PRO A 39 31.91 -12.17 -39.56
N ALA A 40 33.02 -12.90 -39.48
CA ALA A 40 33.35 -13.74 -38.34
C ALA A 40 33.19 -12.93 -37.04
N PRO A 41 32.65 -13.52 -35.96
CA PRO A 41 32.65 -12.86 -34.67
C PRO A 41 34.13 -12.61 -34.31
N THR A 42 34.48 -11.35 -34.07
CA THR A 42 35.76 -10.96 -33.48
C THR A 42 35.84 -11.56 -32.07
N ALA A 43 36.25 -12.82 -32.02
CA ALA A 43 36.79 -13.44 -30.82
C ALA A 43 38.12 -12.76 -30.52
N ASN A 44 38.15 -11.90 -29.50
CA ASN A 44 39.26 -11.71 -28.57
C ASN A 44 38.86 -10.69 -27.48
N ALA A 45 37.89 -11.05 -26.66
CA ALA A 45 37.84 -10.53 -25.29
C ALA A 45 38.43 -11.63 -24.39
N THR A 46 39.74 -11.60 -24.16
CA THR A 46 40.34 -12.38 -23.08
C THR A 46 39.56 -12.08 -21.78
N PRO A 47 39.13 -13.10 -21.01
CA PRO A 47 38.44 -12.85 -19.77
C PRO A 47 39.37 -12.00 -18.88
N ARG A 48 38.95 -10.78 -18.53
CA ARG A 48 39.69 -9.92 -17.59
C ARG A 48 39.97 -10.75 -16.33
N GLN A 49 41.22 -11.20 -16.16
CA GLN A 49 41.60 -11.91 -14.95
C GLN A 49 41.36 -10.97 -13.77
N ARG A 50 40.57 -11.43 -12.79
CA ARG A 50 40.26 -10.67 -11.57
C ARG A 50 41.49 -10.69 -10.65
N THR A 51 42.44 -9.80 -10.92
CA THR A 51 43.73 -9.75 -10.20
C THR A 51 43.85 -8.59 -9.22
N ALA A 52 42.96 -7.59 -9.30
CA ALA A 52 42.99 -6.39 -8.46
C ALA A 52 42.50 -6.67 -7.02
N ARG A 53 43.15 -6.07 -6.02
CA ARG A 53 42.76 -6.13 -4.60
C ARG A 53 42.27 -4.76 -4.12
N VAL A 54 41.34 -4.78 -3.16
CA VAL A 54 40.72 -3.56 -2.62
C VAL A 54 41.74 -2.57 -2.05
N PHE A 55 42.79 -3.08 -1.39
CA PHE A 55 43.81 -2.27 -0.71
C PHE A 55 45.11 -2.11 -1.50
N ASP A 56 45.08 -2.32 -2.82
CA ASP A 56 46.27 -2.06 -3.63
C ASP A 56 46.69 -0.60 -3.50
N HIS A 57 48.01 -0.36 -3.41
CA HIS A 57 48.59 0.98 -3.26
C HIS A 57 48.68 1.74 -4.58
N THR A 58 48.01 1.28 -5.64
CA THR A 58 47.99 1.96 -6.93
C THR A 58 47.06 3.18 -6.89
N PRO A 59 47.39 4.28 -7.62
CA PRO A 59 46.50 5.45 -7.71
C PRO A 59 45.09 5.12 -8.19
N ALA A 60 44.96 4.16 -9.12
CA ALA A 60 43.68 3.67 -9.61
C ALA A 60 42.85 2.98 -8.52
N ALA A 61 43.48 2.16 -7.67
CA ALA A 61 42.79 1.52 -6.55
C ALA A 61 42.40 2.53 -5.45
N ALA A 62 43.22 3.56 -5.21
CA ALA A 62 42.88 4.65 -4.30
C ALA A 62 41.65 5.45 -4.78
N LEU A 63 41.61 5.81 -6.06
CA LEU A 63 40.45 6.47 -6.69
C LEU A 63 39.19 5.59 -6.59
N ALA A 64 39.31 4.30 -6.92
CA ALA A 64 38.21 3.35 -6.84
C ALA A 64 37.64 3.22 -5.42
N ARG A 65 38.51 3.13 -4.39
CA ARG A 65 38.11 3.15 -2.97
C ARG A 65 37.38 4.44 -2.61
N GLN A 66 37.89 5.59 -3.04
CA GLN A 66 37.27 6.89 -2.75
C GLN A 66 35.87 7.00 -3.38
N ILE A 67 35.71 6.59 -4.63
CA ILE A 67 34.41 6.56 -5.31
C ILE A 67 33.46 5.61 -4.58
N TYR A 68 33.91 4.39 -4.27
CA TYR A 68 33.11 3.40 -3.56
C TYR A 68 32.63 3.93 -2.20
N LEU A 69 33.55 4.46 -1.37
CA LEU A 69 33.22 5.00 -0.05
C LEU A 69 32.29 6.22 -0.15
N LYS A 70 32.48 7.09 -1.15
CA LYS A 70 31.60 8.24 -1.37
C LYS A 70 30.18 7.80 -1.74
N VAL A 71 30.05 6.82 -2.64
CA VAL A 71 28.75 6.30 -3.09
C VAL A 71 28.05 5.55 -1.96
N VAL A 72 28.75 4.65 -1.27
CA VAL A 72 28.19 3.87 -0.16
C VAL A 72 27.88 4.76 1.03
N GLY A 73 28.79 5.63 1.45
CA GLY A 73 28.57 6.58 2.55
C GLY A 73 27.41 7.54 2.27
N GLY A 74 27.36 8.12 1.07
CA GLY A 74 26.24 8.95 0.65
C GLY A 74 24.91 8.19 0.58
N GLY A 75 24.93 6.95 0.10
CA GLY A 75 23.75 6.08 0.08
C GLY A 75 23.23 5.72 1.47
N ILE A 76 24.12 5.34 2.39
CA ILE A 76 23.78 5.05 3.80
C ILE A 76 23.21 6.30 4.47
N PHE A 77 23.82 7.48 4.24
CA PHE A 77 23.31 8.73 4.78
C PHE A 77 21.88 9.03 4.27
N MET A 78 21.61 8.81 2.98
CA MET A 78 20.24 8.93 2.43
C MET A 78 19.25 7.94 3.06
N VAL A 79 19.68 6.70 3.34
CA VAL A 79 18.85 5.72 4.08
C VAL A 79 18.55 6.21 5.49
N VAL A 80 19.54 6.76 6.20
CA VAL A 80 19.34 7.35 7.55
C VAL A 80 18.35 8.50 7.48
N LEU A 81 18.47 9.40 6.49
CA LEU A 81 17.48 10.46 6.29
C LEU A 81 16.09 9.90 6.03
N LEU A 82 15.97 8.86 5.20
CA LEU A 82 14.70 8.20 4.93
C LEU A 82 14.07 7.63 6.21
N ILE A 83 14.87 7.02 7.10
CA ILE A 83 14.37 6.49 8.37
C ILE A 83 13.70 7.61 9.18
N PHE A 84 14.39 8.73 9.40
CA PHE A 84 13.87 9.80 10.26
C PHE A 84 12.80 10.68 9.61
N THR A 85 12.67 10.67 8.29
CA THR A 85 11.68 11.49 7.57
C THR A 85 10.46 10.69 7.12
N VAL A 86 10.67 9.49 6.56
CA VAL A 86 9.63 8.68 5.94
C VAL A 86 9.09 7.62 6.89
N LEU A 87 9.96 6.83 7.54
CA LEU A 87 9.45 5.79 8.45
C LEU A 87 8.71 6.42 9.63
N SER A 88 9.13 7.60 10.09
CA SER A 88 8.41 8.37 11.10
C SER A 88 6.94 8.66 10.77
N ILE A 89 6.53 8.63 9.49
CA ILE A 89 5.11 8.76 9.09
C ILE A 89 4.31 7.56 9.63
N PHE A 90 4.80 6.33 9.46
CA PHE A 90 4.12 5.12 9.95
C PHE A 90 4.12 5.02 11.48
N TRP A 91 5.25 5.37 12.12
CA TRP A 91 5.29 5.43 13.58
C TRP A 91 4.36 6.53 14.10
N GLY A 92 4.28 7.67 13.41
CA GLY A 92 3.37 8.76 13.73
C GLY A 92 1.89 8.35 13.64
N SER A 93 1.53 7.46 12.71
CA SER A 93 0.13 7.01 12.59
C SER A 93 -0.29 6.09 13.73
N THR A 94 0.67 5.44 14.38
CA THR A 94 0.45 4.46 15.46
C THR A 94 0.79 4.95 16.86
N TRP A 95 1.52 6.06 17.00
CA TRP A 95 2.02 6.57 18.28
C TRP A 95 0.93 6.88 19.31
N LYS A 96 -0.21 7.43 18.88
CA LYS A 96 -1.32 7.79 19.78
C LYS A 96 -2.64 7.30 19.22
N ILE A 97 -3.07 6.12 19.65
CA ILE A 97 -4.34 5.50 19.23
C ILE A 97 -5.16 5.08 20.47
N PRO A 98 -6.38 5.60 20.65
CA PRO A 98 -7.02 6.64 19.85
C PRO A 98 -6.48 8.05 20.19
N ALA A 99 -6.17 8.85 19.18
CA ALA A 99 -5.96 10.29 19.32
C ALA A 99 -7.30 11.02 19.48
N HIS A 100 -8.36 10.53 18.84
CA HIS A 100 -9.73 11.04 18.93
C HIS A 100 -10.72 9.90 19.16
N LYS A 101 -11.83 10.21 19.82
CA LYS A 101 -12.87 9.24 20.15
C LYS A 101 -13.68 8.86 18.92
N LEU A 102 -14.06 7.58 18.82
CA LEU A 102 -14.98 7.11 17.79
C LEU A 102 -16.42 7.52 18.14
N PRO A 103 -17.24 7.98 17.19
CA PRO A 103 -18.65 8.23 17.45
C PRO A 103 -19.38 6.91 17.76
N GLY A 104 -20.22 6.94 18.80
CA GLY A 104 -21.08 5.84 19.19
C GLY A 104 -22.47 6.34 19.56
N TRP A 105 -23.50 5.52 19.32
CA TRP A 105 -24.88 5.86 19.66
C TRP A 105 -25.40 5.06 20.84
N VAL A 106 -26.30 5.66 21.61
CA VAL A 106 -27.12 4.97 22.61
C VAL A 106 -28.57 5.25 22.27
N VAL A 107 -29.37 4.19 22.10
CA VAL A 107 -30.80 4.29 21.75
C VAL A 107 -31.60 3.45 22.72
N ASP A 108 -32.54 4.07 23.42
CA ASP A 108 -33.39 3.41 24.42
C ASP A 108 -34.81 3.20 23.86
N PHE A 109 -35.15 1.96 23.51
CA PHE A 109 -36.53 1.57 23.16
C PHE A 109 -37.32 1.01 24.35
N ASP A 110 -36.70 0.85 25.51
CA ASP A 110 -37.32 0.31 26.71
C ASP A 110 -38.08 1.39 27.51
N ASN A 111 -37.51 2.60 27.59
CA ASN A 111 -38.02 3.72 28.41
C ASN A 111 -38.21 3.37 29.91
N GLY A 112 -37.60 2.28 30.38
CA GLY A 112 -37.70 1.77 31.74
C GLY A 112 -36.40 1.94 32.54
N ASP A 113 -36.33 1.27 33.69
CA ASP A 113 -35.18 1.32 34.60
C ASP A 113 -33.88 0.88 33.93
N ILE A 114 -33.90 -0.20 33.13
CA ILE A 114 -32.75 -0.68 32.38
C ILE A 114 -32.32 0.38 31.35
N GLY A 115 -33.27 0.90 30.57
CA GLY A 115 -33.01 1.95 29.58
C GLY A 115 -32.30 3.18 30.14
N ARG A 116 -32.83 3.71 31.25
CA ARG A 116 -32.24 4.86 31.97
C ARG A 116 -30.87 4.52 32.56
N THR A 117 -30.71 3.33 33.14
CA THR A 117 -29.45 2.90 33.77
C THR A 117 -28.33 2.75 32.72
N VAL A 118 -28.62 2.12 31.58
CA VAL A 118 -27.66 1.97 30.48
C VAL A 118 -27.28 3.33 29.90
N THR A 119 -28.27 4.18 29.62
CA THR A 119 -28.04 5.52 29.07
C THR A 119 -27.20 6.38 30.00
N HIS A 120 -27.50 6.37 31.30
CA HIS A 120 -26.74 7.12 32.31
C HIS A 120 -25.31 6.58 32.46
N ALA A 121 -25.12 5.26 32.49
CA ALA A 121 -23.80 4.66 32.66
C ALA A 121 -22.84 5.00 31.51
N LEU A 122 -23.32 4.94 30.26
CA LEU A 122 -22.51 5.24 29.09
C LEU A 122 -22.19 6.74 28.95
N THR A 123 -23.12 7.61 29.34
CA THR A 123 -22.92 9.07 29.28
C THR A 123 -22.06 9.61 30.44
N SER A 124 -22.23 9.07 31.65
CA SER A 124 -21.40 9.46 32.82
C SER A 124 -19.93 9.02 32.69
N SER A 125 -19.66 7.91 32.02
CA SER A 125 -18.30 7.40 31.76
C SER A 125 -17.66 7.98 30.49
N ALA A 126 -18.29 8.97 29.85
CA ALA A 126 -17.88 9.47 28.53
C ALA A 126 -16.47 10.08 28.49
N SER A 127 -15.97 10.65 29.60
CA SER A 127 -14.63 11.26 29.67
C SER A 127 -13.51 10.24 29.44
N ASN A 128 -13.61 9.07 30.08
CA ASN A 128 -12.63 7.98 30.01
C ASN A 128 -12.89 6.99 28.86
N SER A 129 -14.03 7.11 28.18
CA SER A 129 -14.39 6.27 27.05
C SER A 129 -13.58 6.61 25.80
N LYS A 130 -13.15 5.58 25.05
CA LYS A 130 -12.61 5.72 23.69
C LYS A 130 -13.69 5.99 22.63
N ILE A 131 -14.96 5.94 23.05
CA ILE A 131 -16.15 6.18 22.24
C ILE A 131 -16.84 7.45 22.74
N ALA A 132 -17.15 8.36 21.84
CA ALA A 132 -17.98 9.53 22.09
C ALA A 132 -19.45 9.12 21.95
N TRP A 133 -20.10 8.90 23.09
CA TRP A 133 -21.49 8.46 23.14
C TRP A 133 -22.45 9.62 22.92
N THR A 134 -23.35 9.45 21.95
CA THR A 134 -24.48 10.35 21.69
C THR A 134 -25.77 9.60 21.93
N VAL A 135 -26.64 10.13 22.80
CA VAL A 135 -27.97 9.58 23.03
C VAL A 135 -28.90 10.07 21.94
N LEU A 136 -29.57 9.14 21.25
CA LEU A 136 -30.57 9.46 20.24
C LEU A 136 -31.94 8.93 20.69
N PRO A 137 -33.02 9.71 20.49
CA PRO A 137 -34.35 9.26 20.87
C PRO A 137 -34.80 8.10 19.97
N ALA A 138 -35.52 7.14 20.55
CA ALA A 138 -36.11 6.03 19.79
C ALA A 138 -37.04 6.49 18.66
N SER A 139 -37.66 7.67 18.79
CA SER A 139 -38.51 8.26 17.74
C SER A 139 -37.75 8.61 16.46
N ALA A 140 -36.42 8.75 16.50
CA ALA A 140 -35.60 8.92 15.30
C ALA A 140 -35.50 7.63 14.46
N PHE A 141 -35.93 6.49 15.03
CA PHE A 141 -35.81 5.17 14.43
C PHE A 141 -37.17 4.43 14.41
N PRO A 142 -38.12 4.84 13.54
CA PRO A 142 -39.43 4.18 13.43
C PRO A 142 -39.34 2.69 13.03
N GLY A 143 -38.26 2.27 12.37
CA GLY A 143 -37.97 0.86 12.06
C GLY A 143 -37.29 0.09 13.20
N GLY A 144 -37.22 0.67 14.41
CA GLY A 144 -36.70 0.03 15.61
C GLY A 144 -35.21 -0.29 15.56
N ALA A 145 -34.80 -1.32 16.31
CA ALA A 145 -33.41 -1.76 16.42
C ALA A 145 -32.81 -2.19 15.07
N ALA A 146 -33.62 -2.74 14.16
CA ALA A 146 -33.18 -3.13 12.81
C ALA A 146 -32.77 -1.91 11.96
N GLN A 147 -33.48 -0.79 12.10
CA GLN A 147 -33.08 0.46 11.44
C GLN A 147 -31.76 1.00 12.00
N VAL A 148 -31.55 0.90 13.32
CA VAL A 148 -30.27 1.27 13.94
C VAL A 148 -29.14 0.41 13.38
N ALA A 149 -29.34 -0.90 13.28
CA ALA A 149 -28.38 -1.83 12.69
C ALA A 149 -28.03 -1.44 11.24
N GLY A 150 -29.02 -1.16 10.39
CA GLY A 150 -28.79 -0.69 9.02
C GLY A 150 -27.98 0.61 8.96
N MET A 151 -28.24 1.55 9.87
CA MET A 151 -27.48 2.81 9.94
C MET A 151 -26.03 2.63 10.41
N VAL A 152 -25.77 1.65 11.28
CA VAL A 152 -24.41 1.25 11.67
C VAL A 152 -23.69 0.61 10.48
N LEU A 153 -24.37 -0.24 9.72
CA LEU A 153 -23.82 -0.86 8.49
C LEU A 153 -23.48 0.17 7.41
N GLU A 154 -24.27 1.24 7.29
CA GLU A 154 -24.04 2.39 6.40
C GLU A 154 -23.03 3.42 6.96
N GLU A 155 -22.30 3.04 8.00
CA GLU A 155 -21.21 3.78 8.63
C GLU A 155 -21.61 5.15 9.21
N LYS A 156 -22.88 5.34 9.60
CA LYS A 156 -23.33 6.58 10.26
C LYS A 156 -22.77 6.76 11.67
N THR A 157 -22.38 5.66 12.30
CA THR A 157 -21.65 5.59 13.57
C THR A 157 -20.76 4.35 13.57
N TRP A 158 -19.80 4.25 14.49
CA TRP A 158 -18.94 3.06 14.60
C TRP A 158 -19.56 1.95 15.43
N VAL A 159 -20.44 2.31 16.36
CA VAL A 159 -21.13 1.40 17.27
C VAL A 159 -22.46 2.00 17.70
N ALA A 160 -23.48 1.18 17.90
CA ALA A 160 -24.70 1.57 18.60
C ALA A 160 -25.00 0.60 19.74
N VAL A 161 -25.29 1.13 20.93
CA VAL A 161 -25.86 0.37 22.06
C VAL A 161 -27.35 0.61 22.07
N VAL A 162 -28.13 -0.45 21.85
CA VAL A 162 -29.58 -0.40 21.78
C VAL A 162 -30.16 -1.15 22.97
N VAL A 163 -30.97 -0.46 23.77
CA VAL A 163 -31.77 -1.10 24.81
C VAL A 163 -33.07 -1.58 24.16
N ASN A 164 -33.30 -2.89 24.19
CA ASN A 164 -34.42 -3.52 23.51
C ASN A 164 -35.73 -3.19 24.24
N SER A 165 -36.82 -3.03 23.49
CA SER A 165 -38.13 -2.70 24.06
C SER A 165 -38.60 -3.75 25.07
N GLY A 166 -39.20 -3.29 26.17
CA GLY A 166 -39.75 -4.14 27.23
C GLY A 166 -38.70 -4.91 28.05
N ALA A 167 -37.42 -4.56 27.99
CA ALA A 167 -36.37 -5.16 28.80
C ALA A 167 -36.66 -5.02 30.31
N SER A 168 -37.05 -3.83 30.76
CA SER A 168 -37.39 -3.58 32.17
C SER A 168 -38.65 -4.34 32.58
N ALA A 169 -39.67 -4.36 31.71
CA ALA A 169 -40.90 -5.11 31.97
C ALA A 169 -40.65 -6.62 32.06
N ARG A 170 -39.80 -7.17 31.18
CA ARG A 170 -39.39 -8.59 31.23
C ARG A 170 -38.66 -8.93 32.53
N LEU A 171 -37.73 -8.07 32.96
CA LEU A 171 -37.02 -8.26 34.22
C LEU A 171 -38.00 -8.18 35.41
N ALA A 172 -38.85 -7.16 35.47
CA ALA A 172 -39.83 -7.00 36.54
C ALA A 172 -40.79 -8.19 36.61
N ALA A 173 -41.26 -8.69 35.47
CA ALA A 173 -42.11 -9.88 35.39
C ALA A 173 -41.37 -11.13 35.90
N SER A 174 -40.10 -11.32 35.52
CA SER A 174 -39.30 -12.45 35.99
C SER A 174 -38.93 -12.36 37.48
N LEU A 175 -38.83 -11.15 38.04
CA LEU A 175 -38.60 -10.93 39.47
C LEU A 175 -39.87 -11.14 40.29
N ALA A 176 -41.06 -10.94 39.72
CA ALA A 176 -42.34 -11.20 40.40
C ALA A 176 -42.71 -12.68 40.32
N SER A 177 -42.59 -13.28 39.13
CA SER A 177 -42.88 -14.68 38.85
C SER A 177 -41.64 -15.34 38.23
N PRO A 178 -40.97 -16.27 38.94
CA PRO A 178 -39.76 -16.91 38.46
C PRO A 178 -39.92 -17.51 37.06
N ASN A 179 -38.98 -17.20 36.18
CA ASN A 179 -39.02 -17.61 34.78
C ASN A 179 -37.66 -18.20 34.37
N ALA A 180 -37.59 -19.53 34.26
CA ALA A 180 -36.37 -20.24 33.89
C ALA A 180 -35.86 -19.87 32.49
N SER A 181 -36.71 -19.34 31.60
CA SER A 181 -36.36 -18.90 30.25
C SER A 181 -35.92 -17.43 30.17
N TYR A 182 -35.85 -16.72 31.29
CA TYR A 182 -35.37 -15.34 31.31
C TYR A 182 -33.88 -15.29 30.94
N ASP A 183 -33.54 -14.50 29.92
CA ASP A 183 -32.16 -14.18 29.54
C ASP A 183 -31.92 -12.66 29.60
N GLY A 184 -30.99 -12.24 30.46
CA GLY A 184 -30.58 -10.85 30.55
C GLY A 184 -29.90 -10.33 29.29
N ALA A 185 -29.39 -11.19 28.39
CA ALA A 185 -28.73 -10.78 27.15
C ALA A 185 -29.69 -10.13 26.15
N ASP A 186 -30.98 -10.40 26.28
CA ASP A 186 -32.04 -9.77 25.48
C ASP A 186 -32.38 -8.35 25.93
N ALA A 187 -31.73 -7.83 26.98
CA ALA A 187 -31.93 -6.46 27.41
C ALA A 187 -31.22 -5.45 26.49
N VAL A 188 -29.98 -5.73 26.08
CA VAL A 188 -29.14 -4.79 25.33
C VAL A 188 -28.51 -5.48 24.12
N THR A 189 -28.70 -4.89 22.93
CA THR A 189 -28.01 -5.29 21.70
C THR A 189 -26.98 -4.23 21.33
N VAL A 190 -25.74 -4.64 21.13
CA VAL A 190 -24.67 -3.77 20.64
C VAL A 190 -24.43 -4.07 19.16
N TYR A 191 -24.68 -3.11 18.29
CA TYR A 191 -24.42 -3.23 16.86
C TYR A 191 -23.06 -2.64 16.50
N ALA A 192 -22.26 -3.39 15.76
CA ALA A 192 -20.97 -2.94 15.22
C ALA A 192 -20.62 -3.68 13.92
N VAL A 193 -19.63 -3.19 13.20
CA VAL A 193 -19.16 -3.77 11.92
C VAL A 193 -17.66 -3.99 12.01
N GLU A 194 -17.22 -5.21 12.28
CA GLU A 194 -15.80 -5.53 12.39
C GLU A 194 -15.07 -5.37 11.05
N ALA A 195 -15.68 -5.81 9.95
CA ALA A 195 -15.09 -5.74 8.61
C ALA A 195 -14.81 -4.31 8.12
N ARG A 196 -15.42 -3.29 8.74
CA ARG A 196 -15.10 -1.86 8.47
C ARG A 196 -13.64 -1.56 8.79
N ASN A 197 -13.17 -2.03 9.94
CA ASN A 197 -11.76 -2.06 10.33
C ASN A 197 -11.57 -2.99 11.54
N GLU A 198 -10.93 -4.13 11.33
CA GLU A 198 -10.77 -5.19 12.34
C GLU A 198 -9.91 -4.73 13.52
N ASN A 199 -8.90 -3.89 13.29
CA ASN A 199 -8.06 -3.35 14.36
C ASN A 199 -8.84 -2.37 15.24
N GLY A 200 -9.62 -1.47 14.63
CA GLY A 200 -10.51 -0.56 15.35
C GLY A 200 -11.55 -1.32 16.16
N PHE A 201 -12.14 -2.37 15.58
CA PHE A 201 -13.10 -3.19 16.30
C PHE A 201 -12.46 -3.94 17.48
N ARG A 202 -11.38 -4.70 17.25
CA ARG A 202 -10.77 -5.59 18.24
C ARG A 202 -10.00 -4.85 19.33
N ASN A 203 -9.36 -3.72 19.02
CA ASN A 203 -8.47 -3.02 19.96
C ASN A 203 -9.11 -1.79 20.62
N ILE A 204 -10.21 -1.28 20.05
CA ILE A 204 -10.86 -0.05 20.53
C ILE A 204 -12.32 -0.33 20.91
N ILE A 205 -13.15 -0.71 19.95
CA ILE A 205 -14.61 -0.76 20.13
C ILE A 205 -14.99 -1.87 21.12
N ARG A 206 -14.63 -3.12 20.82
CA ARG A 206 -15.02 -4.28 21.63
C ARG A 206 -14.52 -4.18 23.08
N PRO A 207 -13.23 -3.91 23.37
CA PRO A 207 -12.78 -3.78 24.75
C PRO A 207 -13.43 -2.62 25.51
N SER A 208 -13.71 -1.49 24.83
CA SER A 208 -14.36 -0.34 25.48
C SER A 208 -15.80 -0.63 25.88
N ILE A 209 -16.52 -1.34 25.02
CA ILE A 209 -17.91 -1.74 25.29
C ILE A 209 -17.96 -2.78 26.39
N GLN A 210 -17.12 -3.81 26.31
CA GLN A 210 -17.06 -4.86 27.33
C GLN A 210 -16.75 -4.27 28.71
N ALA A 211 -15.72 -3.42 28.80
CA ALA A 211 -15.38 -2.76 30.05
C ALA A 211 -16.56 -1.94 30.64
N ALA A 212 -17.28 -1.19 29.80
CA ALA A 212 -18.41 -0.38 30.25
C ALA A 212 -19.64 -1.24 30.65
N LEU A 213 -20.03 -2.18 29.80
CA LEU A 213 -21.25 -2.96 29.99
C LEU A 213 -21.07 -4.10 31.02
N ASP A 214 -19.89 -4.68 31.16
CA ASP A 214 -19.61 -5.69 32.21
C ASP A 214 -19.62 -5.03 33.61
N ALA A 215 -19.04 -3.82 33.73
CA ALA A 215 -19.09 -3.04 34.96
C ALA A 215 -20.53 -2.64 35.31
N LEU A 216 -21.29 -2.19 34.32
CA LEU A 216 -22.71 -1.89 34.45
C LEU A 216 -23.50 -3.11 34.90
N ALA A 217 -23.41 -4.23 34.18
CA ALA A 217 -24.09 -5.47 34.51
C ALA A 217 -23.80 -5.93 35.95
N SER A 218 -22.54 -5.85 36.37
CA SER A 218 -22.10 -6.22 37.73
C SER A 218 -22.66 -5.28 38.81
N SER A 219 -22.74 -3.98 38.54
CA SER A 219 -23.39 -3.02 39.46
C SER A 219 -24.90 -3.22 39.53
N PHE A 220 -25.54 -3.49 38.39
CA PHE A 220 -26.98 -3.67 38.28
C PHE A 220 -27.45 -4.98 38.93
N ALA A 221 -26.65 -6.06 38.81
CA ALA A 221 -26.86 -7.31 39.51
C ALA A 221 -26.81 -7.13 41.03
N ARG A 222 -25.78 -6.43 41.54
CA ARG A 222 -25.69 -6.11 42.98
C ARG A 222 -26.87 -5.29 43.49
N SER A 223 -27.25 -4.25 42.75
CA SER A 223 -28.41 -3.41 43.12
C SER A 223 -29.72 -4.20 43.08
N THR A 224 -29.90 -5.08 42.08
CA THR A 224 -31.08 -5.94 41.99
C THR A 224 -31.12 -6.94 43.13
N ALA A 225 -30.01 -7.61 43.44
CA ALA A 225 -29.90 -8.53 44.58
C ALA A 225 -30.22 -7.82 45.91
N GLN A 226 -29.71 -6.60 46.13
CA GLN A 226 -30.03 -5.79 47.32
C GLN A 226 -31.51 -5.44 47.41
N ARG A 227 -32.13 -5.06 46.28
CA ARG A 227 -33.55 -4.70 46.21
C ARG A 227 -34.48 -5.87 46.52
N ILE A 228 -34.11 -7.08 46.08
CA ILE A 228 -34.91 -8.28 46.34
C ILE A 228 -34.55 -8.98 47.64
N ALA A 229 -33.46 -8.62 48.33
CA ALA A 229 -32.95 -9.37 49.49
C ALA A 229 -34.01 -9.62 50.60
N ASN A 230 -34.97 -8.71 50.76
CA ASN A 230 -36.06 -8.82 51.73
C ASN A 230 -37.39 -9.31 51.11
N GLY A 231 -37.38 -9.76 49.86
CA GLY A 231 -38.54 -10.27 49.15
C GLY A 231 -38.92 -11.68 49.59
N SER A 232 -40.21 -11.99 49.64
CA SER A 232 -40.71 -13.32 50.02
C SER A 232 -40.40 -14.42 48.99
N ASN A 233 -40.06 -14.06 47.75
CA ASN A 233 -39.83 -14.97 46.64
C ASN A 233 -38.35 -15.22 46.30
N VAL A 234 -37.40 -14.72 47.11
CA VAL A 234 -35.95 -14.86 46.83
C VAL A 234 -35.51 -16.32 46.72
N ALA A 235 -35.98 -17.18 47.64
CA ALA A 235 -35.63 -18.59 47.63
C ALA A 235 -36.11 -19.29 46.35
N GLU A 236 -37.28 -18.90 45.84
CA GLU A 236 -37.85 -19.42 44.60
C GLU A 236 -37.11 -18.88 43.37
N LEU A 237 -36.75 -17.59 43.35
CA LEU A 237 -35.94 -16.99 42.29
C LEU A 237 -34.57 -17.68 42.19
N LEU A 238 -33.92 -17.97 43.31
CA LEU A 238 -32.60 -18.62 43.33
C LEU A 238 -32.67 -20.09 42.90
N SER A 239 -33.79 -20.78 43.09
CA SER A 239 -33.95 -22.18 42.70
C SER A 239 -34.48 -22.36 41.28
N ALA A 240 -35.45 -21.53 40.85
CA ALA A 240 -36.15 -21.67 39.57
C ALA A 240 -35.58 -20.78 38.45
N SER A 241 -35.05 -19.60 38.77
CA SER A 241 -34.50 -18.66 37.79
C SER A 241 -33.31 -17.86 38.35
N PRO A 242 -32.22 -18.53 38.80
CA PRO A 242 -31.10 -17.86 39.45
C PRO A 242 -30.46 -16.77 38.58
N GLN A 243 -30.49 -16.94 37.26
CA GLN A 243 -29.98 -15.97 36.29
C GLN A 243 -30.70 -14.62 36.35
N THR A 244 -31.97 -14.58 36.75
CA THR A 244 -32.70 -13.33 36.96
C THR A 244 -32.09 -12.51 38.10
N VAL A 245 -31.40 -13.15 39.05
CA VAL A 245 -30.70 -12.48 40.16
C VAL A 245 -29.22 -12.25 39.86
N THR A 246 -28.54 -13.25 39.31
CA THR A 246 -27.09 -13.18 39.06
C THR A 246 -26.73 -12.43 37.79
N ALA A 247 -27.65 -12.35 36.83
CA ALA A 247 -27.48 -11.71 35.54
C ALA A 247 -28.76 -10.98 35.03
N PRO A 248 -29.39 -10.10 35.84
CA PRO A 248 -30.62 -9.36 35.49
C PRO A 248 -30.45 -8.39 34.31
N LEU A 249 -29.21 -8.10 33.93
CA LEU A 249 -28.87 -7.25 32.80
C LEU A 249 -27.60 -7.81 32.17
N ARG A 250 -27.69 -8.21 30.91
CA ARG A 250 -26.54 -8.52 30.07
C ARG A 250 -26.73 -7.84 28.72
N TYR A 251 -25.79 -8.10 27.83
CA TYR A 251 -25.79 -7.60 26.48
C TYR A 251 -25.30 -8.67 25.51
N ARG A 252 -25.67 -8.52 24.26
CA ARG A 252 -25.10 -9.26 23.13
C ARG A 252 -24.41 -8.28 22.17
N ILE A 253 -23.30 -8.70 21.57
CA ILE A 253 -22.66 -7.95 20.49
C ILE A 253 -23.05 -8.62 19.18
N ASP A 254 -23.82 -7.88 18.38
CA ASP A 254 -24.19 -8.24 17.03
C ASP A 254 -23.21 -7.58 16.04
N ASN A 255 -22.35 -8.40 15.47
CA ASN A 255 -21.36 -7.99 14.48
C ASN A 255 -21.97 -8.14 13.08
N LEU A 256 -22.49 -7.03 12.56
CA LEU A 256 -23.28 -6.98 11.34
C LEU A 256 -22.50 -7.41 10.08
N ALA A 257 -21.18 -7.23 10.08
CA ALA A 257 -20.30 -7.82 9.08
C ALA A 257 -18.98 -8.24 9.74
N PRO A 258 -18.83 -9.53 10.10
CA PRO A 258 -17.60 -10.02 10.73
C PRO A 258 -16.44 -10.06 9.75
N PHE A 259 -15.21 -9.92 10.28
CA PHE A 259 -13.98 -10.19 9.52
C PHE A 259 -13.58 -11.64 9.78
N ASP A 260 -14.32 -12.56 9.16
CA ASP A 260 -14.29 -14.01 9.39
C ASP A 260 -13.43 -14.81 8.40
N VAL A 261 -12.90 -14.14 7.36
CA VAL A 261 -12.06 -14.76 6.32
C VAL A 261 -10.60 -14.34 6.51
N PRO A 262 -9.70 -15.20 7.04
CA PRO A 262 -8.32 -14.81 7.34
C PRO A 262 -7.53 -14.32 6.12
N VAL A 263 -7.73 -14.95 4.95
CA VAL A 263 -7.07 -14.59 3.69
C VAL A 263 -7.45 -13.17 3.23
N ALA A 264 -8.56 -12.60 3.71
CA ALA A 264 -8.94 -11.23 3.39
C ALA A 264 -7.89 -10.20 3.84
N THR A 265 -7.11 -10.49 4.88
CA THR A 265 -5.98 -9.64 5.33
C THR A 265 -4.95 -9.43 4.22
N ALA A 266 -4.76 -10.44 3.36
CA ALA A 266 -3.87 -10.34 2.22
C ALA A 266 -4.40 -9.35 1.19
N VAL A 267 -5.71 -9.22 0.97
CA VAL A 267 -6.24 -8.32 -0.07
C VAL A 267 -6.59 -6.93 0.44
N THR A 268 -6.89 -6.77 1.74
CA THR A 268 -7.29 -5.49 2.33
C THR A 268 -6.12 -4.68 2.87
N PHE A 269 -4.96 -5.30 3.13
CA PHE A 269 -3.81 -4.62 3.73
C PHE A 269 -2.46 -5.09 3.17
N VAL A 270 -2.02 -6.30 3.48
CA VAL A 270 -0.64 -6.76 3.17
C VAL A 270 -0.37 -6.76 1.67
N GLY A 271 -1.36 -7.17 0.88
CA GLY A 271 -1.25 -7.26 -0.57
C GLY A 271 -1.18 -5.91 -1.26
N LEU A 272 -1.58 -4.81 -0.63
CA LEU A 272 -1.35 -3.47 -1.19
C LEU A 272 0.16 -3.18 -1.32
N ILE A 273 0.96 -3.71 -0.38
CA ILE A 273 2.42 -3.67 -0.44
C ILE A 273 2.92 -4.48 -1.63
N TYR A 274 2.40 -5.71 -1.79
CA TYR A 274 2.77 -6.58 -2.91
C TYR A 274 2.38 -5.98 -4.27
N GLN A 275 1.22 -5.33 -4.37
CA GLN A 275 0.80 -4.64 -5.60
C GLN A 275 1.81 -3.56 -6.00
N LEU A 276 2.25 -2.72 -5.07
CA LEU A 276 3.22 -1.68 -5.38
C LEU A 276 4.61 -2.25 -5.72
N ILE A 277 5.03 -3.34 -5.04
CA ILE A 277 6.28 -4.04 -5.36
C ILE A 277 6.22 -4.66 -6.77
N LEU A 278 5.11 -5.32 -7.12
CA LEU A 278 4.91 -5.87 -8.46
C LEU A 278 4.86 -4.77 -9.52
N SER A 279 4.20 -3.65 -9.24
CA SER A 279 4.24 -2.48 -10.10
C SER A 279 5.66 -1.95 -10.29
N PHE A 280 6.45 -1.87 -9.22
CA PHE A 280 7.86 -1.48 -9.29
C PHE A 280 8.69 -2.42 -10.17
N PHE A 281 8.49 -3.73 -10.07
CA PHE A 281 9.17 -4.68 -10.97
C PHE A 281 8.81 -4.47 -12.43
N VAL A 282 7.54 -4.22 -12.75
CA VAL A 282 7.10 -3.92 -14.12
C VAL A 282 7.73 -2.62 -14.63
N VAL A 283 7.79 -1.58 -13.81
CA VAL A 283 8.45 -0.29 -14.13
C VAL A 283 9.93 -0.51 -14.44
N MET A 284 10.65 -1.22 -13.57
CA MET A 284 12.08 -1.48 -13.75
C MET A 284 12.38 -2.40 -14.94
N LEU A 285 11.54 -3.41 -15.18
CA LEU A 285 11.67 -4.27 -16.35
C LEU A 285 11.43 -3.49 -17.64
N SER A 286 10.42 -2.62 -17.64
CA SER A 286 10.12 -1.74 -18.78
C SER A 286 11.26 -0.77 -19.05
N ASP A 287 11.88 -0.22 -18.01
CA ASP A 287 13.05 0.64 -18.11
C ASP A 287 14.28 -0.08 -18.68
N ALA A 288 14.57 -1.27 -18.18
CA ALA A 288 15.65 -2.11 -18.67
C ALA A 288 15.43 -2.50 -20.14
N ALA A 289 14.19 -2.85 -20.52
CA ALA A 289 13.83 -3.18 -21.89
C ALA A 289 14.03 -1.98 -22.84
N ARG A 290 13.59 -0.78 -22.44
CA ARG A 290 13.78 0.45 -23.24
C ARG A 290 15.26 0.83 -23.40
N THR A 291 16.06 0.60 -22.36
CA THR A 291 17.51 0.86 -22.39
C THR A 291 18.21 -0.16 -23.29
N ALA A 292 17.89 -1.45 -23.18
CA ALA A 292 18.47 -2.51 -24.00
C ALA A 292 18.11 -2.36 -25.49
N SER A 293 16.89 -1.90 -25.81
CA SER A 293 16.47 -1.64 -27.18
C SER A 293 16.90 -0.27 -27.72
N SER A 294 17.61 0.54 -26.92
CA SER A 294 17.94 1.94 -27.23
C SER A 294 16.72 2.83 -27.57
N PHE A 295 15.52 2.42 -27.18
CA PHE A 295 14.30 3.19 -27.42
C PHE A 295 14.26 4.49 -26.61
N SER A 296 14.96 4.54 -25.48
CA SER A 296 15.08 5.77 -24.68
C SER A 296 15.76 6.92 -25.44
N SER A 297 16.67 6.63 -26.39
CA SER A 297 17.40 7.64 -27.18
C SER A 297 16.87 7.80 -28.61
N THR A 298 16.22 6.78 -29.17
CA THR A 298 15.85 6.75 -30.59
C THR A 298 14.40 7.21 -30.85
N LEU A 299 13.49 7.03 -29.88
CA LEU A 299 12.09 7.39 -30.07
C LEU A 299 11.83 8.87 -29.84
N THR A 300 10.85 9.42 -30.57
CA THR A 300 10.33 10.76 -30.28
C THR A 300 9.65 10.77 -28.90
N THR A 301 9.63 11.93 -28.24
CA THR A 301 9.02 12.09 -26.90
C THR A 301 7.58 11.57 -26.84
N ARG A 302 6.78 11.82 -27.89
CA ARG A 302 5.38 11.33 -27.97
C ARG A 302 5.32 9.81 -28.06
N SER A 303 6.14 9.21 -28.94
CA SER A 303 6.17 7.76 -29.10
C SER A 303 6.67 7.06 -27.84
N LEU A 304 7.66 7.63 -27.16
CA LEU A 304 8.18 7.12 -25.89
C LEU A 304 7.12 7.17 -24.79
N VAL A 305 6.39 8.28 -24.63
CA VAL A 305 5.30 8.36 -23.64
C VAL A 305 4.19 7.35 -23.93
N LEU A 306 3.79 7.21 -25.20
CA LEU A 306 2.78 6.22 -25.60
C LEU A 306 3.24 4.78 -25.33
N LEU A 307 4.52 4.46 -25.60
CA LEU A 307 5.09 3.16 -25.26
C LEU A 307 5.01 2.89 -23.76
N ARG A 308 5.39 3.87 -22.93
CA ARG A 308 5.39 3.74 -21.46
C ARG A 308 4.00 3.53 -20.88
N LEU A 309 3.04 4.33 -21.33
CA LEU A 309 1.64 4.17 -20.93
C LEU A 309 1.09 2.83 -21.43
N GLY A 310 1.31 2.49 -22.71
CA GLY A 310 0.86 1.23 -23.29
C GLY A 310 1.38 0.01 -22.53
N THR A 311 2.70 -0.06 -22.27
CA THR A 311 3.31 -1.14 -21.49
C THR A 311 2.76 -1.21 -20.07
N SER A 312 2.57 -0.07 -19.40
CA SER A 312 2.02 -0.04 -18.04
C SER A 312 0.58 -0.54 -17.99
N PHE A 313 -0.30 -0.04 -18.88
CA PHE A 313 -1.71 -0.43 -18.92
C PHE A 313 -1.87 -1.92 -19.25
N VAL A 314 -1.21 -2.40 -20.31
CA VAL A 314 -1.31 -3.81 -20.71
C VAL A 314 -0.67 -4.73 -19.66
N GLY A 315 0.51 -4.36 -19.15
CA GLY A 315 1.22 -5.12 -18.14
C GLY A 315 0.41 -5.27 -16.84
N TYR A 316 -0.10 -4.16 -16.30
CA TYR A 316 -0.90 -4.18 -15.08
C TYR A 316 -2.23 -4.90 -15.27
N PHE A 317 -2.84 -4.87 -16.47
CA PHE A 317 -4.06 -5.62 -16.74
C PHE A 317 -3.85 -7.13 -16.57
N VAL A 318 -2.75 -7.66 -17.10
CA VAL A 318 -2.39 -9.08 -16.97
C VAL A 318 -1.96 -9.42 -15.54
N VAL A 319 -1.05 -8.64 -14.96
CA VAL A 319 -0.53 -8.92 -13.61
C VAL A 319 -1.63 -8.86 -12.56
N SER A 320 -2.52 -7.85 -12.63
CA SER A 320 -3.65 -7.74 -11.71
C SER A 320 -4.62 -8.91 -11.84
N LEU A 321 -4.80 -9.49 -13.03
CA LEU A 321 -5.66 -10.66 -13.21
C LEU A 321 -5.11 -11.87 -12.44
N PHE A 322 -3.85 -12.21 -12.63
CA PHE A 322 -3.23 -13.34 -11.92
C PHE A 322 -3.13 -13.08 -10.42
N TYR A 323 -2.87 -11.84 -10.03
CA TYR A 323 -2.91 -11.43 -8.63
C TYR A 323 -4.31 -11.63 -8.01
N SER A 324 -5.37 -11.29 -8.74
CA SER A 324 -6.74 -11.52 -8.29
C SER A 324 -7.12 -13.00 -8.27
N LEU A 325 -6.73 -13.77 -9.29
CA LEU A 325 -6.95 -15.22 -9.36
C LEU A 325 -6.27 -15.97 -8.20
N LEU A 326 -5.10 -15.50 -7.75
CA LEU A 326 -4.44 -16.06 -6.56
C LEU A 326 -5.35 -15.98 -5.34
N SER A 327 -6.02 -14.84 -5.11
CA SER A 327 -6.92 -14.68 -3.96
C SER A 327 -8.11 -15.62 -4.03
N VAL A 328 -8.68 -15.81 -5.22
CA VAL A 328 -9.78 -16.75 -5.46
C VAL A 328 -9.32 -18.20 -5.31
N ALA A 329 -8.10 -18.54 -5.72
CA ALA A 329 -7.53 -19.87 -5.55
C ALA A 329 -7.41 -20.26 -4.06
N PHE A 330 -7.17 -19.28 -3.18
CA PHE A 330 -7.20 -19.43 -1.73
C PHE A 330 -8.61 -19.25 -1.11
N GLN A 331 -9.66 -19.49 -1.91
CA GLN A 331 -11.06 -19.55 -1.46
C GLN A 331 -11.57 -18.23 -0.85
N LEU A 332 -11.05 -17.09 -1.31
CA LEU A 332 -11.65 -15.79 -0.96
C LEU A 332 -12.98 -15.62 -1.72
N ASP A 333 -14.09 -15.62 -0.98
CA ASP A 333 -15.39 -15.28 -1.55
C ASP A 333 -15.49 -13.77 -1.83
N VAL A 334 -15.69 -13.42 -3.09
CA VAL A 334 -15.87 -12.06 -3.59
C VAL A 334 -17.30 -11.78 -4.03
N SER A 335 -18.22 -12.71 -3.79
CA SER A 335 -19.60 -12.68 -4.32
C SER A 335 -20.59 -12.04 -3.34
N LYS A 336 -20.19 -11.80 -2.09
CA LYS A 336 -21.09 -11.40 -1.00
C LYS A 336 -21.88 -10.10 -1.28
N LYS A 337 -21.25 -9.09 -1.89
CA LYS A 337 -21.92 -7.81 -2.21
C LYS A 337 -22.50 -7.74 -3.62
N PHE A 338 -21.79 -8.30 -4.61
CA PHE A 338 -22.09 -8.09 -6.04
C PHE A 338 -22.42 -9.40 -6.79
N GLY A 339 -22.59 -10.51 -6.08
CA GLY A 339 -22.86 -11.82 -6.68
C GLY A 339 -21.78 -12.22 -7.69
N HIS A 340 -22.21 -12.73 -8.84
CA HIS A 340 -21.33 -13.18 -9.93
C HIS A 340 -20.40 -12.08 -10.47
N SER A 341 -20.81 -10.81 -10.40
CA SER A 341 -19.98 -9.69 -10.86
C SER A 341 -18.91 -9.30 -9.85
N GLY A 342 -18.91 -9.89 -8.65
CA GLY A 342 -17.95 -9.58 -7.59
C GLY A 342 -16.50 -9.80 -7.97
N PHE A 343 -16.19 -10.87 -8.71
CA PHE A 343 -14.84 -11.11 -9.21
C PHE A 343 -14.38 -10.04 -10.20
N LEU A 344 -15.26 -9.59 -11.11
CA LEU A 344 -14.92 -8.55 -12.07
C LEU A 344 -14.62 -7.22 -11.37
N VAL A 345 -15.45 -6.83 -10.39
CA VAL A 345 -15.22 -5.62 -9.57
C VAL A 345 -13.92 -5.74 -8.80
N PHE A 346 -13.67 -6.89 -8.17
CA PHE A 346 -12.44 -7.18 -7.44
C PHE A 346 -11.20 -7.08 -8.33
N TRP A 347 -11.24 -7.68 -9.52
CA TRP A 347 -10.12 -7.61 -10.47
C TRP A 347 -9.88 -6.18 -10.98
N MET A 348 -10.92 -5.48 -11.43
CA MET A 348 -10.78 -4.10 -11.89
C MET A 348 -10.31 -3.15 -10.79
N LEU A 349 -10.69 -3.39 -9.53
CA LEU A 349 -10.18 -2.64 -8.39
C LEU A 349 -8.66 -2.86 -8.21
N ASN A 350 -8.20 -4.11 -8.31
CA ASN A 350 -6.77 -4.43 -8.28
C ASN A 350 -6.02 -3.83 -9.47
N TYR A 351 -6.62 -3.82 -10.67
CA TYR A 351 -6.06 -3.18 -11.85
C TYR A 351 -5.90 -1.66 -11.68
N CYS A 352 -6.95 -0.97 -11.23
CA CYS A 352 -6.90 0.46 -10.93
C CYS A 352 -5.93 0.77 -9.79
N SER A 353 -5.81 -0.09 -8.78
CA SER A 353 -4.79 0.03 -7.71
C SER A 353 -3.38 0.04 -8.29
N MET A 354 -3.05 -0.95 -9.13
CA MET A 354 -1.75 -1.06 -9.78
C MET A 354 -1.46 0.11 -10.73
N LEU A 355 -2.47 0.61 -11.46
CA LEU A 355 -2.32 1.82 -12.28
C LEU A 355 -2.06 3.06 -11.42
N ALA A 356 -2.85 3.29 -10.37
CA ALA A 356 -2.72 4.46 -9.50
C ALA A 356 -1.37 4.50 -8.78
N GLY A 357 -0.87 3.36 -8.30
CA GLY A 357 0.44 3.28 -7.65
C GLY A 357 1.60 3.18 -8.64
N GLY A 358 1.47 2.34 -9.66
CA GLY A 358 2.53 2.03 -10.62
C GLY A 358 2.80 3.13 -11.64
N LEU A 359 1.79 3.86 -12.10
CA LEU A 359 2.03 5.00 -13.00
C LEU A 359 2.71 6.17 -12.27
N ALA A 360 2.49 6.32 -10.96
CA ALA A 360 3.23 7.29 -10.16
C ALA A 360 4.72 6.95 -10.10
N LEU A 361 5.07 5.65 -9.95
CA LEU A 361 6.44 5.17 -10.06
C LEU A 361 7.02 5.40 -11.46
N GLU A 362 6.27 5.05 -12.50
CA GLU A 362 6.70 5.26 -13.89
C GLU A 362 6.95 6.75 -14.16
N ALA A 363 6.06 7.65 -13.74
CA ALA A 363 6.24 9.10 -13.90
C ALA A 363 7.50 9.61 -13.17
N MET A 364 7.71 9.20 -11.92
CA MET A 364 8.87 9.61 -11.12
C MET A 364 10.19 9.03 -11.61
N LEU A 365 10.18 7.87 -12.27
CA LEU A 365 11.39 7.27 -12.84
C LEU A 365 12.11 8.24 -13.80
N THR A 366 11.36 9.05 -14.55
CA THR A 366 11.92 10.06 -15.46
C THR A 366 12.75 11.11 -14.72
N LEU A 367 12.33 11.51 -13.52
CA LEU A 367 13.03 12.53 -12.73
C LEU A 367 14.15 11.94 -11.87
N LEU A 368 13.89 10.80 -11.25
CA LEU A 368 14.77 10.20 -10.23
C LEU A 368 15.78 9.22 -10.81
N THR A 369 15.57 8.75 -12.04
CA THR A 369 16.31 7.66 -12.70
C THR A 369 16.23 6.34 -11.92
N SER A 370 16.74 5.26 -12.52
CA SER A 370 16.79 3.92 -11.92
C SER A 370 17.65 3.89 -10.63
N LYS A 371 18.46 4.93 -10.36
CA LYS A 371 19.30 5.04 -9.16
C LYS A 371 18.52 5.38 -7.90
N PHE A 372 17.53 6.29 -7.97
CA PHE A 372 16.83 6.82 -6.80
C PHE A 372 15.37 6.41 -6.69
N ILE A 373 14.82 5.75 -7.71
CA ILE A 373 13.40 5.36 -7.76
C ILE A 373 12.97 4.46 -6.58
N ALA A 374 13.87 3.63 -6.05
CA ALA A 374 13.60 2.78 -4.89
C ALA A 374 13.29 3.60 -3.61
N PHE A 375 13.95 4.75 -3.42
CA PHE A 375 13.66 5.64 -2.29
C PHE A 375 12.27 6.27 -2.42
N PHE A 376 11.90 6.70 -3.63
CA PHE A 376 10.54 7.20 -3.89
C PHE A 376 9.48 6.11 -3.71
N MET A 377 9.75 4.88 -4.18
CA MET A 377 8.85 3.75 -3.95
C MET A 377 8.57 3.58 -2.45
N LEU A 378 9.60 3.67 -1.61
CA LEU A 378 9.43 3.55 -0.16
C LEU A 378 8.65 4.73 0.44
N VAL A 379 8.92 5.97 0.00
CA VAL A 379 8.13 7.16 0.40
C VAL A 379 6.66 6.99 0.05
N TRP A 380 6.39 6.58 -1.19
CA TRP A 380 5.05 6.38 -1.72
C TRP A 380 4.32 5.25 -0.99
N LEU A 381 5.02 4.13 -0.74
CA LEU A 381 4.53 2.99 0.02
C LEU A 381 4.12 3.41 1.43
N ILE A 382 5.04 4.00 2.19
CA ILE A 382 4.83 4.29 3.61
C ILE A 382 3.74 5.35 3.80
N THR A 383 3.71 6.38 2.96
CA THR A 383 2.66 7.41 3.01
C THR A 383 1.28 6.80 2.80
N ASN A 384 1.13 5.90 1.83
CA ASN A 384 -0.14 5.22 1.55
C ASN A 384 -0.51 4.18 2.62
N LEU A 385 0.46 3.40 3.10
CA LEU A 385 0.23 2.32 4.04
C LEU A 385 -0.15 2.83 5.44
N SER A 386 0.40 3.97 5.85
CA SER A 386 0.22 4.54 7.20
C SER A 386 -1.24 4.82 7.57
N VAL A 387 -2.13 4.99 6.57
CA VAL A 387 -3.54 5.33 6.77
C VAL A 387 -4.48 4.11 6.69
N CYS A 388 -3.95 2.89 6.50
CA CYS A 388 -4.77 1.69 6.29
C CYS A 388 -5.00 0.85 7.55
N VAL A 389 -4.12 0.97 8.55
CA VAL A 389 -4.11 0.04 9.71
C VAL A 389 -5.30 0.28 10.63
N PHE A 390 -5.50 1.54 11.02
CA PHE A 390 -6.54 1.96 11.95
C PHE A 390 -7.53 2.91 11.28
N PRO A 391 -8.73 3.10 11.87
CA PRO A 391 -9.67 4.12 11.41
C PRO A 391 -9.03 5.50 11.33
N ILE A 392 -9.26 6.25 10.24
CA ILE A 392 -8.72 7.62 10.09
C ILE A 392 -9.22 8.54 11.20
N GLU A 393 -10.42 8.28 11.71
CA GLU A 393 -11.06 9.04 12.78
C GLU A 393 -10.31 8.92 14.11
N VAL A 394 -9.62 7.81 14.38
CA VAL A 394 -8.84 7.66 15.63
C VAL A 394 -7.40 8.13 15.51
N MET A 395 -6.92 8.37 14.29
CA MET A 395 -5.56 8.83 14.04
C MET A 395 -5.41 10.34 14.30
N PRO A 396 -4.18 10.84 14.51
CA PRO A 396 -3.92 12.28 14.51
C PRO A 396 -4.41 12.95 13.22
N HIS A 397 -4.86 14.21 13.32
CA HIS A 397 -5.54 14.91 12.20
C HIS A 397 -4.73 14.97 10.90
N ILE A 398 -3.40 14.98 10.97
CA ILE A 398 -2.53 15.00 9.80
C ILE A 398 -2.80 13.81 8.87
N PHE A 399 -3.21 12.64 9.39
CA PHE A 399 -3.49 11.43 8.60
C PHE A 399 -4.82 11.46 7.85
N ARG A 400 -5.59 12.56 7.95
CA ARG A 400 -6.82 12.75 7.15
C ARG A 400 -6.56 12.85 5.65
N TYR A 401 -5.31 13.07 5.21
CA TYR A 401 -4.95 12.91 3.80
C TYR A 401 -5.31 11.51 3.27
N GLY A 402 -5.40 10.51 4.16
CA GLY A 402 -5.74 9.13 3.81
C GLY A 402 -7.04 8.97 3.05
N TYR A 403 -8.02 9.86 3.22
CA TYR A 403 -9.26 9.83 2.43
C TYR A 403 -9.00 9.98 0.93
N GLY A 404 -7.95 10.71 0.55
CA GLY A 404 -7.50 10.84 -0.84
C GLY A 404 -6.43 9.84 -1.25
N ALA A 405 -5.91 9.01 -0.34
CA ALA A 405 -4.81 8.08 -0.64
C ALA A 405 -5.32 6.84 -1.40
N PRO A 406 -4.60 6.38 -2.45
CA PRO A 406 -4.96 5.18 -3.19
C PRO A 406 -5.20 3.94 -2.31
N PHE A 407 -4.27 3.61 -1.40
CA PHE A 407 -4.35 2.36 -0.64
C PHE A 407 -5.54 2.30 0.31
N TYR A 408 -5.87 3.43 0.94
CA TYR A 408 -7.05 3.51 1.81
C TYR A 408 -8.32 3.21 1.02
N ASN A 409 -8.47 3.82 -0.16
CA ASN A 409 -9.64 3.62 -1.02
C ASN A 409 -9.73 2.19 -1.56
N VAL A 410 -8.60 1.59 -1.94
CA VAL A 410 -8.56 0.17 -2.33
C VAL A 410 -8.99 -0.72 -1.14
N SER A 411 -8.43 -0.50 0.05
CA SER A 411 -8.79 -1.28 1.25
C SER A 411 -10.29 -1.19 1.57
N GLN A 412 -10.87 0.01 1.54
CA GLN A 412 -12.28 0.24 1.81
C GLN A 412 -13.19 -0.42 0.76
N ALA A 413 -12.88 -0.26 -0.53
CA ALA A 413 -13.62 -0.93 -1.60
C ALA A 413 -13.49 -2.47 -1.51
N MET A 414 -12.31 -2.97 -1.15
CA MET A 414 -12.07 -4.40 -0.98
C MET A 414 -12.94 -4.97 0.14
N ARG A 415 -13.04 -4.26 1.27
CA ARG A 415 -13.91 -4.63 2.40
C ARG A 415 -15.39 -4.65 1.98
N ALA A 416 -15.82 -3.68 1.17
CA ALA A 416 -17.17 -3.63 0.64
C ALA A 416 -17.48 -4.84 -0.27
N VAL A 417 -16.54 -5.23 -1.13
CA VAL A 417 -16.70 -6.39 -2.04
C VAL A 417 -16.74 -7.71 -1.25
N VAL A 418 -15.76 -7.94 -0.37
CA VAL A 418 -15.56 -9.21 0.34
C VAL A 418 -16.57 -9.41 1.47
N PHE A 419 -16.78 -8.40 2.31
CA PHE A 419 -17.59 -8.55 3.53
C PHE A 419 -18.99 -7.99 3.42
N GLY A 420 -19.29 -7.24 2.37
CA GLY A 420 -20.60 -6.64 2.16
C GLY A 420 -20.85 -5.39 2.99
N THR A 421 -19.81 -4.69 3.44
CA THR A 421 -19.92 -3.40 4.16
C THR A 421 -20.52 -2.30 3.26
N LYS A 422 -20.56 -1.06 3.76
CA LYS A 422 -21.04 0.09 3.01
C LYS A 422 -20.44 0.16 1.61
N ASN A 423 -21.30 0.42 0.63
CA ASN A 423 -20.87 0.50 -0.76
C ASN A 423 -20.15 1.83 -1.04
N VAL A 424 -18.82 1.81 -0.90
CA VAL A 424 -17.93 2.93 -1.25
C VAL A 424 -17.10 2.65 -2.52
N VAL A 425 -17.44 1.58 -3.25
CA VAL A 425 -16.67 1.11 -4.41
C VAL A 425 -16.60 2.16 -5.51
N GLY A 426 -17.74 2.78 -5.85
CA GLY A 426 -17.79 3.84 -6.86
C GLY A 426 -16.93 5.06 -6.52
N LEU A 427 -17.00 5.54 -5.27
CA LEU A 427 -16.16 6.63 -4.77
C LEU A 427 -14.67 6.26 -4.85
N SER A 428 -14.34 5.04 -4.45
CA SER A 428 -12.96 4.54 -4.44
C SER A 428 -12.38 4.47 -5.86
N PHE A 429 -13.16 3.95 -6.84
CA PHE A 429 -12.75 4.01 -8.25
C PHE A 429 -12.55 5.45 -8.73
N GLY A 430 -13.44 6.38 -8.37
CA GLY A 430 -13.30 7.79 -8.73
C GLY A 430 -11.96 8.37 -8.26
N ILE A 431 -11.58 8.13 -6.99
CA ILE A 431 -10.31 8.60 -6.43
C ILE A 431 -9.11 7.93 -7.13
N LEU A 432 -9.18 6.62 -7.38
CA LEU A 432 -8.11 5.91 -8.09
C LEU A 432 -7.92 6.44 -9.51
N ILE A 433 -9.02 6.70 -10.24
CA ILE A 433 -8.99 7.26 -11.59
C ILE A 433 -8.36 8.67 -11.58
N VAL A 434 -8.62 9.48 -10.56
CA VAL A 434 -7.95 10.79 -10.42
C VAL A 434 -6.43 10.63 -10.31
N TRP A 435 -5.93 9.70 -9.49
CA TRP A 435 -4.49 9.43 -9.40
C TRP A 435 -3.87 8.88 -10.68
N ILE A 436 -4.63 8.04 -11.40
CA ILE A 436 -4.24 7.56 -12.73
C ILE A 436 -4.11 8.74 -13.69
N ALA A 437 -5.10 9.63 -13.74
CA ALA A 437 -5.10 10.81 -14.59
C ALA A 437 -3.94 11.76 -14.25
N ILE A 438 -3.68 12.02 -12.97
CA ILE A 438 -2.53 12.81 -12.51
C ILE A 438 -1.23 12.19 -13.04
N SER A 439 -1.07 10.87 -12.93
CA SER A 439 0.14 10.18 -13.40
C SER A 439 0.28 10.21 -14.93
N CYS A 440 -0.83 10.05 -15.66
CA CYS A 440 -0.87 10.16 -17.12
C CYS A 440 -0.54 11.56 -17.63
N ILE A 441 -0.83 12.62 -16.86
CA ILE A 441 -0.49 14.01 -17.20
C ILE A 441 0.96 14.32 -16.81
N THR A 442 1.36 13.96 -15.60
CA THR A 442 2.70 14.27 -15.06
C THR A 442 3.82 13.57 -15.81
N MET A 443 3.60 12.34 -16.28
CA MET A 443 4.60 11.59 -17.07
C MET A 443 5.07 12.34 -18.34
N PRO A 444 4.18 12.78 -19.26
CA PRO A 444 4.59 13.59 -20.41
C PRO A 444 5.23 14.93 -20.01
N VAL A 445 4.74 15.59 -18.95
CA VAL A 445 5.32 16.84 -18.46
C VAL A 445 6.76 16.65 -17.98
N PHE A 446 7.02 15.59 -17.19
CA PHE A 446 8.38 15.29 -16.74
C PHE A 446 9.29 14.86 -17.88
N GLN A 447 8.78 14.06 -18.83
CA GLN A 447 9.55 13.67 -20.01
C GLN A 447 9.96 14.89 -20.85
N TRP A 448 9.04 15.82 -21.05
CA TRP A 448 9.32 17.07 -21.75
C TRP A 448 10.35 17.92 -21.01
N PHE A 449 10.21 18.06 -19.69
CA PHE A 449 11.15 18.82 -18.86
C PHE A 449 12.58 18.25 -18.90
N VAL A 450 12.73 16.93 -18.83
CA VAL A 450 14.05 16.27 -18.91
C VAL A 450 14.67 16.45 -20.30
N HIS A 451 13.90 16.26 -21.37
CA HIS A 451 14.39 16.50 -22.74
C HIS A 451 14.88 17.94 -22.95
N GLN A 452 14.16 18.94 -22.42
CA GLN A 452 14.60 20.32 -22.54
C GLN A 452 15.93 20.58 -21.80
N ARG A 453 16.11 19.97 -20.63
CA ARG A 453 17.36 20.08 -19.87
C ARG A 453 18.52 19.41 -20.61
N GLU A 454 18.28 18.25 -21.21
CA GLU A 454 19.30 17.54 -22.01
C GLU A 454 19.68 18.33 -23.27
N ALA A 455 18.69 18.94 -23.95
CA ALA A 455 18.94 19.80 -25.10
C ALA A 455 19.77 21.04 -24.70
N ALA A 456 19.40 21.73 -23.61
CA ALA A 456 20.15 22.88 -23.11
C ALA A 456 21.58 22.51 -22.65
N ALA A 457 21.76 21.34 -22.03
CA ALA A 457 23.07 20.83 -21.65
C ALA A 457 23.94 20.50 -22.87
N SER A 458 23.33 19.95 -23.93
CA SER A 458 24.05 19.64 -25.18
C SER A 458 24.49 20.91 -25.90
N THR A 459 23.63 21.94 -25.97
CA THR A 459 23.98 23.24 -26.58
C THR A 459 25.07 23.98 -25.78
N SER A 460 25.04 23.92 -24.44
CA SER A 460 26.08 24.52 -23.60
C SER A 460 27.42 23.76 -23.69
N ALA A 461 27.40 22.44 -23.80
CA ALA A 461 28.60 21.64 -24.05
C ALA A 461 29.21 21.96 -25.43
N GLN A 462 28.39 22.02 -26.49
CA GLN A 462 28.85 22.37 -27.84
C GLN A 462 29.39 23.80 -27.94
N SER A 463 28.78 24.77 -27.24
CA SER A 463 29.30 26.15 -27.21
C SER A 463 30.59 26.29 -26.40
N THR A 464 30.76 25.51 -25.32
CA THR A 464 32.02 25.46 -24.56
C THR A 464 33.13 24.81 -25.40
N GLU A 465 32.81 23.73 -26.12
CA GLU A 465 33.75 23.04 -27.02
C GLU A 465 34.07 23.87 -28.27
N ALA A 466 33.13 24.70 -28.77
CA ALA A 466 33.39 25.66 -29.86
C ALA A 466 34.18 26.90 -29.41
N ALA A 467 34.10 27.29 -28.13
CA ALA A 467 34.87 28.41 -27.58
C ALA A 467 36.33 28.05 -27.24
N ALA A 468 36.61 26.77 -26.95
CA ALA A 468 37.97 26.31 -26.63
C ALA A 468 39.00 26.47 -27.79
N PRO A 469 38.67 26.20 -29.07
CA PRO A 469 39.55 26.48 -30.20
C PRO A 469 39.86 27.97 -30.37
N GLN A 470 38.87 28.84 -30.17
CA GLN A 470 39.05 30.29 -30.35
C GLN A 470 39.91 30.93 -29.27
N GLN A 471 39.87 30.42 -28.03
CA GLN A 471 40.79 30.86 -26.96
C GLN A 471 42.22 30.40 -27.22
N THR A 472 42.42 29.19 -27.74
CA THR A 472 43.76 28.67 -28.06
C THR A 472 44.39 29.42 -29.24
N GLU A 473 43.57 29.88 -30.18
CA GLU A 473 44.00 30.65 -31.35
C GLU A 473 44.22 32.14 -31.02
N SER A 474 43.44 32.73 -30.11
CA SER A 474 43.66 34.09 -29.61
C SER A 474 44.85 34.20 -28.65
N GLU A 475 45.12 33.18 -27.81
CA GLU A 475 46.38 33.08 -27.03
C GLU A 475 47.60 32.98 -27.95
N LYS A 476 47.53 32.17 -29.03
CA LYS A 476 48.59 32.11 -30.04
C LYS A 476 48.80 33.42 -30.78
N ARG A 477 47.73 34.16 -31.07
CA ARG A 477 47.80 35.46 -31.75
C ARG A 477 48.37 36.54 -30.83
N ALA A 478 47.99 36.55 -29.55
CA ALA A 478 48.54 37.44 -28.53
C ALA A 478 50.02 37.15 -28.24
N SER A 479 50.45 35.88 -28.27
CA SER A 479 51.88 35.54 -28.19
C SER A 479 52.66 35.96 -29.44
N HIS A 480 52.04 35.96 -30.62
CA HIS A 480 52.72 36.36 -31.86
C HIS A 480 52.84 37.89 -32.01
N GLU A 481 51.89 38.67 -31.49
CA GLU A 481 52.02 40.14 -31.40
C GLU A 481 53.06 40.57 -30.36
N SER A 482 53.20 39.83 -29.25
CA SER A 482 54.24 40.06 -28.24
C SER A 482 55.68 39.83 -28.75
N ASP A 483 55.86 38.97 -29.76
CA ASP A 483 57.18 38.66 -30.34
C ASP A 483 57.54 39.60 -31.52
N GLY A 484 56.57 40.39 -32.04
CA GLY A 484 56.78 41.30 -33.17
C GLY A 484 57.30 42.70 -32.79
N GLU A 485 57.28 43.05 -31.50
CA GLU A 485 57.61 44.40 -31.02
C GLU A 485 58.97 44.49 -30.30
N ALA A 486 59.80 43.43 -30.40
CA ALA A 486 61.12 43.34 -29.77
C ALA A 486 62.32 43.48 -30.73
N ASP A 487 62.11 43.75 -32.02
CA ASP A 487 63.21 43.79 -33.03
C ASP A 487 63.36 45.15 -33.74
N HIS A 488 63.28 46.27 -33.02
CA HIS A 488 63.88 47.53 -33.46
C HIS A 488 64.31 48.39 -32.28
N GLY A 489 65.60 48.33 -31.93
CA GLY A 489 66.23 49.38 -31.13
C GLY A 489 67.48 48.99 -30.36
N GLU A 490 68.58 48.65 -31.03
CA GLU A 490 69.89 48.78 -30.39
C GLU A 490 71.00 49.23 -31.36
N THR A 491 71.41 50.50 -31.23
CA THR A 491 72.76 51.09 -31.45
C THR A 491 72.62 52.63 -31.33
N VAL A 492 73.46 53.44 -30.67
CA VAL A 492 74.72 53.26 -29.95
C VAL A 492 75.08 54.58 -29.19
N LEU A 493 75.72 54.43 -28.01
CA LEU A 493 76.66 55.32 -27.26
C LEU A 493 76.36 56.80 -26.94
N GLY A 494 76.59 57.17 -25.66
CA GLY A 494 77.27 58.44 -25.35
C GLY A 494 77.14 59.09 -23.95
N SER A 495 77.92 58.60 -22.98
CA SER A 495 78.62 59.39 -21.92
C SER A 495 77.89 60.00 -20.69
N SER A 496 78.65 59.96 -19.58
CA SER A 496 78.57 60.79 -18.35
C SER A 496 77.38 60.49 -17.42
N GLY A 497 77.49 60.34 -16.10
CA GLY A 497 78.54 60.57 -15.13
C GLY A 497 77.87 60.73 -13.75
N ARG A 498 78.53 60.22 -12.69
CA ARG A 498 78.45 60.64 -11.27
C ARG A 498 77.08 60.77 -10.53
N VAL A 499 77.04 60.00 -9.42
CA VAL A 499 76.87 60.47 -8.01
C VAL A 499 75.45 60.64 -7.41
N SER A 500 75.31 59.97 -6.26
CA SER A 500 74.55 60.30 -5.03
C SER A 500 73.05 60.03 -4.87
N SER A 501 72.80 59.09 -3.94
CA SER A 501 72.07 59.23 -2.66
C SER A 501 70.60 59.69 -2.60
N THR A 502 69.87 58.93 -1.76
CA THR A 502 68.71 59.31 -0.89
C THR A 502 67.43 59.71 -1.63
N VAL A 503 66.22 59.25 -1.29
CA VAL A 503 65.57 58.78 -0.05
C VAL A 503 64.59 57.67 -0.40
#